data_AF-A0A2D8GMI2-F1
#
_entry.id   AF-A0A2D8GMI2-F1
#
_cell.length_a   1.000
_cell.length_b   1.000
_cell.length_c   1.000
_cell.angle_alpha   90.00
_cell.angle_beta   90.00
_cell.angle_gamma   90.00
#
_symmetry.space_group_name_H-M   'P 1'
#
loop_
_entity.id
_entity.type
_entity.pdbx_description
1 polymer ?
#
loop_
_entity_poly.entity_id
_entity_poly.type
_entity_poly.pdbx_seq_one_letter_code
_entity_poly.pdbx_strand_id
1 'polypeptide(L)'
;MQLKLKEIFSDKAYLIALLLPFPIWIYFSDMKGINCLSANEVLMLLILFPITEELFFRGIIQPIIHKKFSKTWHSISAANVLTSLLFSFSHLFNHNPLWALSTFLPSMIFGWSKDRHSTLLAPLMLHCYYNAGWFYLAN
;
A
#
# COMPACT_ATOMS: atom_id res chain seq x y z
N MET A 1 -0.83 19.96 7.40
CA MET A 1 0.07 18.88 6.94
C MET A 1 1.02 18.41 8.03
N GLN A 2 1.81 19.29 8.66
CA GLN A 2 2.78 18.90 9.71
C GLN A 2 2.16 18.14 10.91
N LEU A 3 0.97 18.54 11.37
CA LEU A 3 0.26 17.83 12.45
C LEU A 3 -0.09 16.38 12.08
N LYS A 4 -0.54 16.14 10.84
CA LYS A 4 -0.87 14.78 10.36
C LYS A 4 0.35 13.88 10.25
N LEU A 5 1.48 14.42 9.80
CA LEU A 5 2.74 13.66 9.78
C LEU A 5 3.18 13.28 11.20
N LYS A 6 3.10 14.21 12.16
CA LYS A 6 3.41 13.92 13.56
C LYS A 6 2.51 12.83 14.13
N GLU A 7 1.20 12.88 13.84
CA GLU A 7 0.25 11.84 14.23
C GLU A 7 0.65 10.47 13.67
N ILE A 8 0.95 10.39 12.36
CA ILE A 8 1.32 9.14 11.68
C ILE A 8 2.60 8.54 12.30
N PHE A 9 3.67 9.32 12.43
CA PHE A 9 4.95 8.83 12.93
C PHE A 9 4.99 8.58 14.44
N SER A 10 4.02 9.10 15.21
CA SER A 10 3.88 8.78 16.63
C SER A 10 3.06 7.50 16.85
N ASP A 11 2.47 6.95 15.80
CA ASP A 11 1.60 5.80 15.87
C ASP A 11 2.37 4.48 15.78
N LYS A 12 2.43 3.75 16.90
CA LYS A 12 3.14 2.47 16.98
C LYS A 12 2.67 1.45 15.94
N ALA A 13 1.37 1.40 15.64
CA ALA A 13 0.84 0.44 14.68
C ALA A 13 1.31 0.79 13.25
N TYR A 14 1.41 2.08 12.94
CA TYR A 14 1.93 2.54 11.65
C TYR A 14 3.43 2.25 11.53
N LEU A 15 4.19 2.43 12.61
CA LEU A 15 5.61 2.07 12.65
C LEU A 15 5.81 0.55 12.47
N ILE A 16 4.95 -0.28 13.07
CA ILE A 16 4.95 -1.73 12.82
C ILE A 16 4.64 -2.03 11.36
N ALA A 17 3.67 -1.33 10.75
CA ALA A 17 3.36 -1.50 9.33
C ALA A 17 4.55 -1.21 8.41
N LEU A 18 5.45 -0.30 8.78
CA LEU A 18 6.70 -0.08 8.04
C LEU A 18 7.67 -1.29 8.13
N LEU A 19 7.58 -2.11 9.17
CA LEU A 19 8.49 -3.26 9.35
C LEU A 19 7.94 -4.55 8.72
N LEU A 20 6.63 -4.62 8.45
CA LEU A 20 5.98 -5.80 7.89
C LEU A 20 6.57 -6.34 6.57
N PRO A 21 7.04 -5.53 5.60
CA PRO A 21 7.56 -6.09 4.35
C PRO A 21 8.99 -6.66 4.49
N PHE A 22 9.68 -6.44 5.61
CA PHE A 22 11.10 -6.81 5.76
C PHE A 22 11.36 -8.30 5.59
N PRO A 23 10.57 -9.22 6.17
CA PRO A 23 10.79 -10.64 5.95
C PRO A 23 10.68 -11.02 4.47
N ILE A 24 9.76 -10.40 3.72
CA ILE A 24 9.59 -10.63 2.28
C ILE A 24 10.81 -10.08 1.53
N TRP A 25 11.20 -8.84 1.80
CA TRP A 25 12.37 -8.23 1.16
C TRP A 25 13.64 -9.02 1.43
N ILE A 26 13.87 -9.47 2.66
CA ILE A 26 15.05 -10.27 3.02
C ILE A 26 15.01 -11.63 2.30
N TYR A 27 13.86 -12.29 2.28
CA TYR A 27 13.70 -13.60 1.64
C TYR A 27 13.97 -13.54 0.12
N PHE A 28 13.47 -12.51 -0.55
CA PHE A 28 13.67 -12.29 -1.99
C PHE A 28 14.93 -11.49 -2.33
N SER A 29 15.61 -10.92 -1.33
CA SER A 29 16.89 -10.27 -1.57
C SER A 29 17.89 -11.32 -1.99
N ASP A 30 18.22 -11.30 -3.27
CA ASP A 30 18.90 -12.39 -3.97
C ASP A 30 20.38 -12.55 -3.54
N MET A 31 20.81 -11.91 -2.45
CA MET A 31 22.22 -11.69 -2.03
C MET A 31 23.11 -11.05 -3.11
N LYS A 32 22.57 -10.78 -4.31
CA LYS A 32 23.25 -10.21 -5.48
C LYS A 32 23.49 -8.69 -5.39
N GLY A 33 22.89 -8.00 -4.43
CA GLY A 33 23.05 -6.56 -4.22
C GLY A 33 21.75 -5.77 -4.37
N ILE A 34 21.86 -4.45 -4.49
CA ILE A 34 20.74 -3.52 -4.68
C ILE A 34 20.54 -3.28 -6.17
N ASN A 35 19.30 -3.34 -6.66
CA ASN A 35 18.98 -3.03 -8.05
C ASN A 35 19.14 -1.52 -8.33
N CYS A 36 19.82 -1.15 -9.40
CA CYS A 36 19.94 0.25 -9.81
C CYS A 36 18.78 0.62 -10.74
N LEU A 37 17.72 1.24 -10.20
CA LEU A 37 16.61 1.75 -10.99
C LEU A 37 16.99 3.03 -11.76
N SER A 38 16.55 3.12 -13.01
CA SER A 38 16.62 4.36 -13.80
C SER A 38 15.69 5.43 -13.24
N ALA A 39 15.92 6.70 -13.61
CA ALA A 39 15.06 7.81 -13.19
C ALA A 39 13.59 7.62 -13.63
N ASN A 40 13.38 7.02 -14.81
CA ASN A 40 12.04 6.74 -15.32
C ASN A 40 11.33 5.65 -14.50
N GLU A 41 12.04 4.60 -14.10
CA GLU A 41 11.48 3.55 -13.25
C GLU A 41 11.11 4.08 -11.86
N VAL A 42 11.98 4.90 -11.26
CA VAL A 42 11.66 5.58 -9.99
C VAL A 42 10.42 6.44 -10.14
N LEU A 43 10.35 7.27 -11.18
CA LEU A 43 9.19 8.14 -11.41
C LEU A 43 7.90 7.33 -11.60
N MET A 44 7.92 6.28 -12.42
CA MET A 44 6.73 5.51 -12.74
C MET A 44 6.31 4.58 -11.60
N LEU A 45 7.21 3.73 -11.12
CA LEU A 45 6.90 2.62 -10.22
C LEU A 45 6.76 3.05 -8.75
N LEU A 46 7.51 4.08 -8.33
CA LEU A 46 7.57 4.49 -6.93
C LEU A 46 6.74 5.75 -6.66
N ILE A 47 6.43 6.54 -7.69
CA ILE A 47 5.72 7.82 -7.52
C ILE A 47 4.38 7.81 -8.26
N LEU A 48 4.39 7.75 -9.60
CA LEU A 48 3.18 7.99 -10.39
C LEU A 48 2.15 6.87 -10.22
N PHE A 49 2.53 5.59 -10.32
CA PHE A 49 1.59 4.50 -10.09
C PHE A 49 1.02 4.49 -8.67
N PRO A 50 1.82 4.56 -7.59
CA PRO A 50 1.28 4.66 -6.23
C PRO A 50 0.33 5.85 -6.03
N ILE A 51 0.66 7.03 -6.57
CA ILE A 51 -0.23 8.20 -6.49
C ILE A 51 -1.57 7.93 -7.19
N THR A 52 -1.54 7.44 -8.43
CA THR A 52 -2.75 7.17 -9.20
C THR A 52 -3.61 6.11 -8.52
N GLU A 53 -2.99 5.03 -8.06
CA GLU A 53 -3.68 3.94 -7.40
C GLU A 53 -4.29 4.37 -6.07
N GLU A 54 -3.56 5.08 -5.21
CA GLU A 54 -4.11 5.55 -3.93
C GLU A 54 -5.20 6.60 -4.12
N LEU A 55 -5.09 7.51 -5.10
CA LEU A 55 -6.15 8.44 -5.42
C LEU A 55 -7.42 7.72 -5.87
N PHE A 56 -7.28 6.69 -6.70
CA PHE A 56 -8.43 5.95 -7.22
C PHE A 56 -9.05 5.03 -6.16
N PHE A 57 -8.27 4.11 -5.60
CA PHE A 57 -8.78 3.11 -4.67
C PHE A 57 -9.13 3.71 -3.31
N ARG A 58 -8.26 4.56 -2.72
CA ARG A 58 -8.46 5.09 -1.35
C ARG A 58 -9.14 6.45 -1.35
N GLY A 59 -8.98 7.22 -2.42
CA GLY A 59 -9.64 8.52 -2.59
C GLY A 59 -11.08 8.42 -3.08
N ILE A 60 -11.39 7.44 -3.94
CA ILE A 60 -12.71 7.33 -4.59
C ILE A 60 -13.44 6.05 -4.16
N ILE A 61 -12.88 4.87 -4.42
CA ILE A 61 -13.61 3.60 -4.23
C ILE A 61 -13.91 3.33 -2.75
N GLN A 62 -12.90 3.34 -1.88
CA GLN A 62 -13.07 3.03 -0.46
C GLN A 62 -14.10 3.95 0.22
N PRO A 63 -14.07 5.29 0.02
CA PRO A 63 -15.12 6.17 0.56
C PRO A 63 -16.52 5.88 0.00
N ILE A 64 -16.66 5.53 -1.29
CA ILE A 64 -17.95 5.17 -1.88
C ILE A 64 -18.52 3.90 -1.22
N ILE A 65 -17.67 2.88 -1.02
CA ILE A 65 -18.08 1.64 -0.36
C ILE A 65 -18.39 1.89 1.12
N HIS A 66 -17.60 2.71 1.80
CA HIS A 66 -17.79 3.05 3.22
C HIS A 66 -19.12 3.76 3.48
N LYS A 67 -19.65 4.54 2.51
CA LYS A 67 -20.99 5.13 2.59
C LYS A 67 -22.11 4.07 2.62
N LYS A 68 -21.89 2.91 2.00
CA LYS A 68 -22.86 1.80 1.96
C LYS A 68 -22.64 0.78 3.09
N PHE A 69 -21.39 0.60 3.51
CA PHE A 69 -20.99 -0.39 4.52
C PHE A 69 -20.09 0.28 5.56
N SER A 70 -20.67 0.65 6.70
CA SER A 70 -19.97 1.29 7.83
C SER A 70 -19.42 0.29 8.86
N LYS A 71 -19.53 -1.02 8.60
CA LYS A 71 -19.04 -2.05 9.51
C LYS A 71 -17.52 -2.03 9.57
N THR A 72 -17.00 -1.98 10.79
CA THR A 72 -15.57 -1.98 11.09
C THR A 72 -15.29 -2.99 12.19
N TRP A 73 -14.29 -3.85 11.97
CA TRP A 73 -13.84 -4.85 12.93
C TRP A 73 -12.40 -4.55 13.34
N HIS A 74 -12.16 -4.22 14.61
CA HIS A 74 -10.82 -3.99 15.16
C HIS A 74 -9.94 -3.07 14.28
N SER A 75 -10.53 -1.99 13.75
CA SER A 75 -9.92 -1.00 12.84
C SER A 75 -9.82 -1.37 11.35
N ILE A 76 -10.31 -2.53 10.91
CA ILE A 76 -10.43 -2.88 9.49
C ILE A 76 -11.89 -2.70 9.05
N SER A 77 -12.14 -1.78 8.12
CA SER A 77 -13.48 -1.58 7.56
C SER A 77 -13.82 -2.62 6.49
N ALA A 78 -15.11 -2.94 6.36
CA ALA A 78 -15.60 -3.73 5.21
C ALA A 78 -15.27 -3.04 3.88
N ALA A 79 -15.24 -1.71 3.87
CA ALA A 79 -14.83 -0.91 2.72
C ALA A 79 -13.37 -1.14 2.33
N ASN A 80 -12.45 -1.22 3.30
CA ASN A 80 -11.06 -1.57 3.06
C ASN A 80 -10.93 -2.96 2.43
N VAL A 81 -11.59 -3.97 3.00
CA VAL A 81 -11.55 -5.35 2.48
C VAL A 81 -12.02 -5.41 1.04
N LEU A 82 -13.19 -4.83 0.73
CA LEU A 82 -13.75 -4.83 -0.62
C LEU A 82 -12.90 -4.04 -1.61
N THR A 83 -12.37 -2.88 -1.19
CA THR A 83 -11.47 -2.08 -2.03
C THR A 83 -10.17 -2.84 -2.30
N SER A 84 -9.64 -3.55 -1.30
CA SER A 84 -8.42 -4.34 -1.44
C SER A 84 -8.61 -5.54 -2.36
N LEU A 85 -9.78 -6.17 -2.34
CA LEU A 85 -10.15 -7.20 -3.33
C LEU A 85 -10.17 -6.62 -4.75
N LEU A 86 -10.82 -5.46 -4.95
CA LEU A 86 -10.85 -4.80 -6.26
C LEU A 86 -9.45 -4.41 -6.76
N PHE A 87 -8.60 -3.91 -5.86
CA PHE A 87 -7.20 -3.60 -6.13
C PHE A 87 -6.42 -4.85 -6.56
N SER A 88 -6.58 -5.95 -5.83
CA SER A 88 -5.95 -7.23 -6.18
C SER A 88 -6.45 -7.75 -7.53
N PHE A 89 -7.76 -7.66 -7.81
CA PHE A 89 -8.31 -8.04 -9.10
C PHE A 89 -7.79 -7.20 -10.27
N SER A 90 -7.58 -5.89 -10.09
CA SER A 90 -7.01 -5.06 -11.16
C SER A 90 -5.57 -5.43 -11.51
N HIS A 91 -4.86 -6.14 -10.63
CA HIS A 91 -3.51 -6.63 -10.91
C HIS A 91 -3.49 -7.85 -11.84
N LEU A 92 -4.63 -8.53 -12.06
CA LEU A 92 -4.73 -9.63 -13.03
C LEU A 92 -4.48 -9.20 -14.47
N PHE A 93 -4.61 -7.90 -14.80
CA PHE A 93 -4.30 -7.39 -16.13
C PHE A 93 -2.81 -7.48 -16.48
N ASN A 94 -1.94 -7.42 -15.46
CA ASN A 94 -0.48 -7.36 -15.64
C ASN A 94 0.27 -8.53 -15.00
N HIS A 95 -0.38 -9.31 -14.15
CA HIS A 95 0.25 -10.38 -13.37
C HIS A 95 -0.54 -11.69 -13.40
N ASN A 96 0.15 -12.79 -13.11
CA ASN A 96 -0.50 -14.08 -12.89
C ASN A 96 -1.40 -14.02 -11.62
N PRO A 97 -2.36 -14.95 -11.46
CA PRO A 97 -3.31 -14.91 -10.35
C PRO A 97 -2.69 -14.93 -8.95
N LEU A 98 -1.57 -15.63 -8.75
CA LEU A 98 -0.91 -15.71 -7.45
C LEU A 98 -0.25 -14.38 -7.07
N TRP A 99 0.35 -13.68 -8.04
CA TRP A 99 0.90 -12.34 -7.84
C TRP A 99 -0.17 -11.27 -7.69
N ALA A 100 -1.23 -11.34 -8.47
CA ALA A 100 -2.36 -10.45 -8.26
C ALA A 100 -2.96 -10.61 -6.86
N LEU A 101 -3.09 -11.84 -6.37
CA LEU A 101 -3.58 -12.13 -5.02
C LEU A 101 -2.62 -11.65 -3.93
N SER A 102 -1.30 -11.71 -4.13
CA SER A 102 -0.33 -11.28 -3.12
C SER A 102 -0.42 -9.77 -2.82
N THR A 103 -0.87 -8.96 -3.78
CA THR A 103 -1.08 -7.51 -3.57
C THR A 103 -2.26 -7.18 -2.65
N PHE A 104 -3.13 -8.15 -2.36
CA PHE A 104 -4.26 -7.97 -1.43
C PHE A 104 -3.81 -7.57 -0.02
N LEU A 105 -2.76 -8.20 0.51
CA LEU A 105 -2.31 -7.95 1.88
C LEU A 105 -1.68 -6.55 2.05
N PRO A 106 -0.72 -6.10 1.21
CA PRO A 106 -0.27 -4.71 1.19
C PRO A 106 -1.42 -3.72 1.05
N SER A 107 -2.34 -4.01 0.13
CA SER A 107 -3.51 -3.18 -0.15
C SER A 107 -4.40 -3.00 1.09
N MET A 108 -4.60 -4.06 1.89
CA MET A 108 -5.32 -3.97 3.16
C MET A 108 -4.61 -3.07 4.19
N ILE A 109 -3.27 -3.11 4.25
CA ILE A 109 -2.48 -2.27 5.15
C ILE A 109 -2.63 -0.80 4.74
N PHE A 110 -2.59 -0.50 3.44
CA PHE A 110 -2.79 0.86 2.93
C PHE A 110 -4.19 1.36 3.29
N GLY A 111 -5.25 0.60 2.99
CA GLY A 111 -6.61 1.00 3.31
C GLY A 111 -6.87 1.11 4.83
N TRP A 112 -6.22 0.30 5.66
CA TRP A 112 -6.25 0.45 7.12
C TRP A 112 -5.63 1.78 7.57
N SER A 113 -4.47 2.15 7.00
CA SER A 113 -3.83 3.43 7.34
C SER A 113 -4.67 4.63 6.92
N LYS A 114 -5.43 4.51 5.82
CA LYS A 114 -6.43 5.51 5.40
C LYS A 114 -7.56 5.64 6.42
N ASP A 115 -8.15 4.53 6.86
CA ASP A 115 -9.22 4.52 7.85
C ASP A 115 -8.74 5.08 9.20
N ARG A 116 -7.49 4.80 9.58
CA ARG A 116 -6.89 5.20 10.86
C ARG A 116 -6.54 6.68 10.94
N HIS A 117 -5.96 7.24 9.87
CA HIS A 117 -5.46 8.62 9.88
C HIS A 117 -6.34 9.61 9.11
N SER A 118 -7.37 9.12 8.43
CA SER A 118 -8.31 9.88 7.60
C SER A 118 -7.64 10.72 6.51
N THR A 119 -6.45 10.34 6.06
CA THR A 119 -5.66 11.05 5.04
C THR A 119 -5.15 10.08 3.98
N LEU A 120 -4.95 10.56 2.75
CA LEU A 120 -4.28 9.79 1.69
C LEU A 120 -2.76 9.77 1.85
N LEU A 121 -2.20 10.63 2.70
CA LEU A 121 -0.75 10.68 2.92
C LEU A 121 -0.21 9.40 3.55
N ALA A 122 -0.92 8.83 4.52
CA ALA A 122 -0.54 7.60 5.21
C ALA A 122 -0.45 6.38 4.25
N PRO A 123 -1.50 6.04 3.47
CA PRO A 123 -1.40 4.92 2.54
C PRO A 123 -0.38 5.17 1.43
N LEU A 124 -0.29 6.40 0.91
CA LEU A 124 0.65 6.74 -0.15
C LEU A 124 2.10 6.53 0.29
N MET A 125 2.46 6.99 1.50
CA MET A 125 3.81 6.78 2.02
C MET A 125 4.14 5.31 2.20
N LEU A 126 3.20 4.50 2.73
CA LEU A 126 3.39 3.05 2.82
C LEU A 126 3.54 2.41 1.44
N HIS A 127 2.72 2.80 0.47
CA HIS A 127 2.75 2.23 -0.87
C HIS A 127 4.06 2.55 -1.59
N CYS A 128 4.48 3.81 -1.63
CA CYS A 128 5.77 4.21 -2.18
C CYS A 128 6.93 3.47 -1.50
N TYR A 129 6.87 3.32 -0.18
CA TYR A 129 7.89 2.60 0.58
C TYR A 129 7.93 1.10 0.28
N TYR A 130 6.76 0.47 0.19
CA TYR A 130 6.62 -0.95 -0.12
C TYR A 130 7.16 -1.25 -1.53
N ASN A 131 6.78 -0.42 -2.51
CA ASN A 131 7.29 -0.51 -3.88
C ASN A 131 8.80 -0.26 -3.94
N ALA A 132 9.31 0.74 -3.22
CA ALA A 132 10.74 1.02 -3.20
C ALA A 132 11.53 -0.21 -2.74
N GLY A 133 11.20 -0.79 -1.58
CA GLY A 133 11.93 -1.98 -1.12
C GLY A 133 11.72 -3.20 -2.02
N TRP A 134 10.53 -3.37 -2.62
CA TRP A 134 10.33 -4.43 -3.61
C TRP A 134 11.26 -4.26 -4.82
N PHE A 135 11.22 -3.12 -5.50
CA PHE A 135 11.98 -2.91 -6.73
C PHE A 135 13.49 -2.78 -6.50
N TYR A 136 13.93 -2.21 -5.36
CA TYR A 136 15.34 -2.10 -5.04
C TYR A 136 15.96 -3.39 -4.50
N LEU A 137 15.21 -4.20 -3.74
CA LEU A 137 15.78 -5.31 -2.98
C LEU A 137 15.28 -6.70 -3.40
N ALA A 138 14.09 -6.83 -3.97
CA ALA A 138 13.39 -8.11 -4.09
C ALA A 138 12.89 -8.45 -5.52
N ASN A 139 13.15 -7.58 -6.50
CA ASN A 139 12.67 -7.72 -7.88
C ASN A 139 13.77 -8.14 -8.85
#